data_AF-A0A2D7NKA7-F1
#
_entry.id   AF-A0A2D7NKA7-F1
#
_cell.length_a   1.000
_cell.length_b   1.000
_cell.length_c   1.000
_cell.angle_alpha   90.00
_cell.angle_beta   90.00
_cell.angle_gamma   90.00
#
_symmetry.space_group_name_H-M   'P 1'
#
loop_
_entity.id
_entity.type
_entity.pdbx_description
1 polymer ?
#
loop_
_entity_poly.entity_id
_entity_poly.type
_entity_poly.pdbx_seq_one_letter_code
_entity_poly.pdbx_strand_id
1 'polypeptide(L)'
;MAGNLKAQAIRAGHSGWRCCTRGIPRGQRAVDPGERQLIRKGYRVAWWARHFSGRARDDHHAMEVDHVIPKSRGGSARLSNLQLMTRRDNQLKGNRLPE
;
A
#
# COMPACT_ATOMS: atom_id res chain seq x y z
N MET A 1 2.55 -26.95 6.06
CA MET A 1 3.88 -26.28 6.11
C MET A 1 3.68 -24.77 6.27
N ALA A 2 3.95 -24.21 7.45
CA ALA A 2 3.92 -22.78 7.66
C ALA A 2 5.12 -22.13 6.93
N GLY A 3 4.89 -21.60 5.73
CA GLY A 3 5.95 -20.94 4.95
C GLY A 3 6.55 -19.76 5.73
N ASN A 4 7.86 -19.53 5.59
CA ASN A 4 8.61 -18.46 6.26
C ASN A 4 7.86 -17.11 6.23
N LEU A 5 7.32 -16.68 7.38
CA LEU A 5 6.47 -15.48 7.51
C LEU A 5 7.23 -14.20 7.09
N LYS A 6 8.52 -14.11 7.41
CA LYS A 6 9.37 -13.00 6.98
C LYS A 6 9.45 -12.93 5.45
N ALA A 7 9.62 -14.06 4.77
CA ALA A 7 9.62 -14.13 3.31
C ALA A 7 8.26 -13.73 2.71
N GLN A 8 7.16 -14.13 3.34
CA GLN A 8 5.81 -13.72 2.93
C GLN A 8 5.61 -12.20 3.05
N ALA A 9 6.02 -11.61 4.17
CA ALA A 9 5.94 -10.17 4.40
C ALA A 9 6.80 -9.36 3.40
N ILE A 10 8.00 -9.86 3.09
CA ILE A 10 8.86 -9.26 2.05
C ILE A 10 8.14 -9.30 0.69
N ARG A 11 7.62 -10.47 0.29
CA ARG A 11 6.87 -10.61 -0.97
C ARG A 11 5.67 -9.68 -1.03
N ALA A 12 4.92 -9.52 0.07
CA ALA A 12 3.82 -8.57 0.17
C ALA A 12 4.26 -7.13 -0.06
N GLY A 13 5.42 -6.74 0.49
CA GLY A 13 6.03 -5.43 0.22
C GLY A 13 6.31 -5.20 -1.27
N HIS A 14 6.87 -6.21 -1.96
CA HIS A 14 7.17 -6.13 -3.38
C HIS A 14 5.91 -6.14 -4.27
N SER A 15 4.94 -7.01 -3.97
CA SER A 15 3.69 -7.09 -4.74
C SER A 15 2.85 -5.84 -4.53
N GLY A 16 2.76 -5.33 -3.31
CA GLY A 16 2.12 -4.06 -2.97
C GLY A 16 2.69 -2.90 -3.77
N TRP A 17 4.02 -2.75 -3.81
CA TRP A 17 4.68 -1.74 -4.65
C TRP A 17 4.37 -1.88 -6.15
N ARG A 18 4.34 -3.10 -6.69
CA ARG A 18 3.97 -3.32 -8.10
C ARG A 18 2.53 -2.91 -8.38
N CYS A 19 1.60 -3.20 -7.46
CA CYS A 19 0.19 -2.78 -7.58
C CYS A 19 0.02 -1.25 -7.44
N CYS A 20 0.82 -0.63 -6.57
CA CYS A 20 0.89 0.82 -6.38
C CYS A 20 1.20 1.51 -7.72
N THR A 21 2.30 1.11 -8.35
CA THR A 21 2.82 1.73 -9.57
C THR A 21 2.10 1.35 -10.87
N ARG A 22 1.17 0.39 -10.82
CA ARG A 22 0.44 -0.08 -12.02
C ARG A 22 -0.39 1.06 -12.60
N GLY A 23 -0.14 1.38 -13.87
CA GLY A 23 -0.83 2.46 -14.61
C GLY A 23 -0.28 3.86 -14.35
N ILE A 24 0.65 4.05 -13.42
CA ILE A 24 1.21 5.37 -13.09
C ILE A 24 2.42 5.67 -14.00
N PRO A 25 2.52 6.86 -14.61
CA PRO A 25 3.68 7.28 -15.41
C PRO A 25 5.01 7.21 -14.65
N ARG A 26 6.13 6.93 -15.33
CA ARG A 26 7.45 6.79 -14.67
C ARG A 26 7.86 8.01 -13.84
N GLY A 27 7.59 9.23 -14.31
CA GLY A 27 7.91 10.46 -13.59
C GLY A 27 7.12 10.64 -12.28
N GLN A 28 5.99 9.95 -12.14
CA GLN A 28 5.15 9.96 -10.94
C GLN A 28 5.42 8.76 -10.01
N ARG A 29 6.45 7.95 -10.26
CA ARG A 29 6.87 6.86 -9.37
C ARG A 29 8.05 7.32 -8.51
N ALA A 30 8.22 6.73 -7.33
CA ALA A 30 9.46 6.86 -6.57
C ALA A 30 10.66 6.42 -7.43
N VAL A 31 11.62 7.33 -7.65
CA VAL A 31 12.87 7.05 -8.38
C VAL A 31 13.97 6.70 -7.40
N ASP A 32 14.00 7.39 -6.26
CA ASP A 32 14.98 7.20 -5.20
C ASP A 32 14.87 5.77 -4.59
N PRO A 33 15.99 5.04 -4.48
CA PRO A 33 15.99 3.71 -3.86
C PRO A 33 15.55 3.72 -2.38
N GLY A 34 15.86 4.78 -1.63
CA GLY A 34 15.46 4.95 -0.24
C GLY A 34 13.94 5.06 -0.11
N GLU A 35 13.34 5.95 -0.89
CA GLU A 35 11.88 6.13 -0.98
C GLU A 35 11.19 4.81 -1.37
N ARG A 36 11.70 4.10 -2.39
CA ARG A 36 11.17 2.78 -2.76
C ARG A 36 11.23 1.77 -1.62
N GLN A 37 12.30 1.79 -0.82
CA GLN A 37 12.45 0.91 0.33
C GLN A 37 11.41 1.25 1.41
N LEU A 38 11.19 2.53 1.69
CA LEU A 38 10.17 3.01 2.64
C LEU A 38 8.76 2.61 2.20
N ILE A 39 8.42 2.79 0.93
CA ILE A 39 7.10 2.39 0.40
C ILE A 39 6.88 0.87 0.55
N ARG A 40 7.89 0.06 0.20
CA ARG A 40 7.82 -1.41 0.40
C ARG A 40 7.70 -1.79 1.88
N LYS A 41 8.33 -1.04 2.79
CA LYS A 41 8.16 -1.20 4.23
C LYS A 41 6.72 -0.88 4.64
N GLY A 42 6.10 0.18 4.12
CA GLY A 42 4.67 0.49 4.35
C GLY A 42 3.74 -0.67 3.98
N TYR A 43 3.91 -1.26 2.79
CA TYR A 43 3.16 -2.46 2.39
C TYR A 43 3.44 -3.69 3.27
N ARG A 44 4.66 -3.83 3.79
CA ARG A 44 5.01 -4.89 4.74
C ARG A 44 4.35 -4.67 6.10
N VAL A 45 4.28 -3.43 6.58
CA VAL A 45 3.59 -3.06 7.82
C VAL A 45 2.10 -3.35 7.71
N ALA A 46 1.44 -2.94 6.62
CA ALA A 46 0.04 -3.27 6.37
C ALA A 46 -0.22 -4.79 6.37
N TRP A 47 0.68 -5.57 5.76
CA TRP A 47 0.61 -7.03 5.79
C TRP A 47 0.77 -7.61 7.19
N TRP A 48 1.75 -7.14 7.97
CA TRP A 48 1.97 -7.60 9.35
C TRP A 48 0.83 -7.23 10.28
N ALA A 49 0.32 -6.00 10.19
CA ALA A 49 -0.83 -5.54 10.98
C ALA A 49 -2.03 -6.46 10.77
N ARG A 50 -2.32 -6.84 9.53
CA ARG A 50 -3.34 -7.85 9.22
C ARG A 50 -3.00 -9.22 9.81
N HIS A 51 -1.76 -9.71 9.64
CA HIS A 51 -1.36 -11.03 10.13
C HIS A 51 -1.49 -11.15 11.65
N PHE A 52 -0.96 -10.19 12.41
CA PHE A 52 -1.00 -10.21 13.88
C PHE A 52 -2.39 -9.94 14.46
N SER A 53 -3.26 -9.25 13.72
CA SER A 53 -4.66 -9.08 14.12
C SER A 53 -5.54 -10.28 13.78
N GLY A 54 -5.01 -11.33 13.14
CA GLY A 54 -5.78 -12.48 12.69
C GLY A 54 -6.82 -12.16 11.61
N ARG A 55 -6.70 -10.99 10.96
CA ARG A 55 -7.69 -10.51 9.99
C ARG A 55 -7.46 -11.10 8.60
N ALA A 56 -8.54 -11.37 7.89
CA ALA A 56 -8.49 -11.68 6.47
C ALA A 56 -8.09 -10.43 5.65
N ARG A 57 -7.75 -10.61 4.37
CA ARG A 57 -7.31 -9.51 3.50
C ARG A 57 -8.43 -8.51 3.19
N ASP A 58 -9.64 -9.02 3.09
CA ASP A 58 -10.86 -8.32 2.73
C ASP A 58 -11.63 -7.78 3.95
N ASP A 59 -11.16 -8.08 5.17
CA ASP A 59 -11.69 -7.52 6.41
C ASP A 59 -11.66 -5.99 6.37
N HIS A 60 -12.78 -5.36 6.75
CA HIS A 60 -12.95 -3.91 6.73
C HIS A 60 -11.92 -3.16 7.59
N HIS A 61 -11.39 -3.79 8.63
CA HIS A 61 -10.39 -3.21 9.52
C HIS A 61 -8.96 -3.64 9.18
N ALA A 62 -8.75 -4.40 8.09
CA ALA A 62 -7.41 -4.68 7.60
C ALA A 62 -6.74 -3.38 7.12
N MET A 63 -5.48 -3.18 7.50
CA MET A 63 -4.70 -2.03 7.05
C MET A 63 -4.33 -2.17 5.57
N GLU A 64 -4.46 -1.07 4.84
CA GLU A 64 -4.09 -0.92 3.44
C GLU A 64 -3.22 0.33 3.24
N VAL A 65 -2.44 0.33 2.16
CA VAL A 65 -1.76 1.54 1.68
C VAL A 65 -2.65 2.19 0.63
N ASP A 66 -3.13 3.40 0.93
CA ASP A 66 -3.97 4.22 0.07
C ASP A 66 -3.14 5.31 -0.64
N HIS A 67 -3.65 5.79 -1.79
CA HIS A 67 -3.13 6.99 -2.43
C HIS A 67 -3.97 8.20 -2.02
N VAL A 68 -3.38 9.18 -1.35
CA VAL A 68 -4.05 10.42 -0.89
C VAL A 68 -4.82 11.06 -2.06
N ILE A 69 -4.12 11.37 -3.15
CA ILE A 69 -4.72 11.64 -4.46
C ILE A 69 -4.90 10.30 -5.19
N PRO A 70 -6.12 9.90 -5.56
CA PRO A 70 -6.35 8.63 -6.26
C PRO A 70 -5.61 8.53 -7.60
N LYS A 71 -5.20 7.30 -7.97
CA LYS A 71 -4.53 7.03 -9.25
C LYS A 71 -5.36 7.47 -10.46
N SER A 72 -6.67 7.28 -10.38
CA SER A 72 -7.67 7.71 -11.39
C SER A 72 -7.75 9.24 -11.56
N ARG A 73 -7.18 10.00 -10.62
CA ARG A 73 -7.15 11.47 -10.59
C ARG A 73 -5.73 12.03 -10.79
N GLY A 74 -4.80 11.23 -11.30
CA GLY A 74 -3.41 11.65 -11.53
C GLY A 74 -2.51 11.55 -10.29
N GLY A 75 -2.94 10.82 -9.26
CA GLY A 75 -2.15 10.56 -8.07
C GLY A 75 -0.85 9.80 -8.34
N SER A 76 0.23 10.27 -7.73
CA SER A 76 1.56 9.67 -7.85
C SER A 76 1.74 8.42 -6.96
N ALA A 77 2.72 7.57 -7.28
CA ALA A 77 3.22 6.49 -6.42
C ALA A 77 4.49 6.91 -5.68
N ARG A 78 4.57 8.18 -5.28
CA ARG A 78 5.59 8.70 -4.38
C ARG A 78 5.12 8.59 -2.94
N LEU A 79 6.05 8.50 -2.00
CA LEU A 79 5.76 8.37 -0.58
C LEU A 79 4.87 9.52 -0.08
N SER A 80 5.07 10.73 -0.60
CA SER A 80 4.26 11.91 -0.26
C SER A 80 2.77 11.79 -0.62
N ASN A 81 2.40 10.86 -1.51
CA ASN A 81 1.02 10.61 -1.89
C ASN A 81 0.48 9.30 -1.31
N LEU A 82 1.20 8.64 -0.40
CA LEU A 82 0.78 7.38 0.19
C LEU A 82 0.51 7.53 1.68
N GLN A 83 -0.55 6.86 2.14
CA GLN A 83 -0.93 6.81 3.55
C GLN A 83 -1.37 5.40 3.95
N LEU A 84 -1.33 5.11 5.26
CA LEU A 84 -1.87 3.89 5.83
C LEU A 84 -3.27 4.17 6.37
N MET A 85 -4.25 3.35 6.02
CA MET A 85 -5.61 3.45 6.55
C MET A 85 -6.29 2.09 6.54
N THR A 86 -7.45 1.98 7.18
CA THR A 86 -8.23 0.74 7.11
C THR A 86 -8.84 0.58 5.71
N ARG A 87 -9.13 -0.67 5.33
CA ARG A 87 -9.86 -0.99 4.10
C ARG A 87 -11.22 -0.29 4.04
N ARG A 88 -11.93 -0.19 5.18
CA ARG A 88 -13.20 0.53 5.30
C ARG A 88 -13.03 1.99 4.92
N ASP A 89 -12.06 2.68 5.50
CA ASP A 89 -11.85 4.11 5.26
C ASP A 89 -11.39 4.35 3.82
N ASN A 90 -10.54 3.48 3.28
CA ASN A 90 -10.11 3.52 1.89
C ASN A 90 -11.30 3.39 0.93
N GLN A 91 -12.23 2.47 1.21
CA GLN A 91 -13.45 2.30 0.42
C GLN A 91 -14.40 3.50 0.54
N LEU A 92 -14.56 4.05 1.75
CA LEU A 92 -15.39 5.23 1.99
C LEU A 92 -14.84 6.48 1.30
N LYS A 93 -13.51 6.67 1.32
CA LYS A 93 -12.81 7.72 0.56
C LYS A 93 -13.01 7.53 -0.95
N GLY A 94 -12.81 6.30 -1.44
CA GLY A 94 -12.92 5.97 -2.85
C GLY A 94 -12.03 6.86 -3.73
N ASN A 95 -12.63 7.47 -4.77
CA ASN A 95 -11.95 8.33 -5.73
C ASN A 95 -12.06 9.84 -5.41
N ARG A 96 -12.36 10.20 -4.16
CA ARG A 96 -12.44 11.61 -3.73
C ARG A 96 -11.04 12.16 -3.44
N LEU A 97 -10.87 13.46 -3.71
CA LEU A 97 -9.70 14.21 -3.27
C LEU A 97 -9.85 14.55 -1.78
N PRO A 98 -8.75 14.72 -1.04
CA PRO A 98 -8.82 15.32 0.28
C PRO A 98 -9.40 16.74 0.17
N GLU A 99 -10.20 17.13 1.17
CA GLU A 99 -10.75 18.48 1.31
C GLU A 99 -9.69 19.50 1.72
#